data_AF-A0AAP0NIX9-F1
#
_entry.id   AF-A0AAP0NIX9-F1
#
_cell.length_a   1.000
_cell.length_b   1.000
_cell.length_c   1.000
_cell.angle_alpha   90.00
_cell.angle_beta   90.00
_cell.angle_gamma   90.00
#
_symmetry.space_group_name_H-M   'P 1'
#
loop_
_entity.id
_entity.type
_entity.pdbx_description
1 polymer ?
#
loop_
_entity_poly.entity_id
_entity_poly.type
_entity_poly.pdbx_seq_one_letter_code
_entity_poly.pdbx_strand_id
1 'polypeptide(L)'
;MKKLVLEKQKELEEINKSTHIHVDTQTARHILITSLEFGDVDISGLFSNMEDQILKAKELALSRKGILDKVEKLKHASVEESWLHEYEKKKNTIFVPIYLNVYDLHPINGSINWLDLSLYHFGIQAVHGIEYEFGGHDSPSTGIFKGEPRECPGLTLRKLILIGRTDLGPHEVHKFMEELSKSYTGTSYNLITKNCNHFYNDVSLRLTGKRIPRWLNRLAKIGEQLLLDALTKSNLNFGKIL
;
A
#
# COMPACT_ATOMS: atom_id res chain seq x y z
N MET A 1 -2.09 -49.52 31.06
CA MET A 1 -2.32 -50.09 29.71
C MET A 1 -2.90 -49.04 28.76
N LYS A 2 -4.20 -48.66 28.80
CA LYS A 2 -4.79 -47.67 27.86
C LYS A 2 -4.10 -46.30 27.83
N LYS A 3 -3.77 -45.73 29.00
CA LYS A 3 -3.03 -44.45 29.11
C LYS A 3 -1.66 -44.48 28.43
N LEU A 4 -0.98 -45.63 28.51
CA LEU A 4 0.37 -45.82 27.95
C LEU A 4 0.35 -45.89 26.42
N VAL A 5 -0.68 -46.49 25.84
CA VAL A 5 -0.94 -46.53 24.39
C VAL A 5 -1.15 -45.11 23.84
N LEU A 6 -1.97 -44.30 24.51
CA LEU A 6 -2.19 -42.89 24.14
C LEU A 6 -0.90 -42.06 24.20
N GLU A 7 -0.05 -42.30 25.19
CA GLU A 7 1.22 -41.60 25.36
C GLU A 7 2.22 -41.96 24.24
N LYS A 8 2.27 -43.23 23.84
CA LYS A 8 3.06 -43.69 22.69
C LYS A 8 2.57 -43.13 21.36
N GLN A 9 1.25 -43.00 21.18
CA GLN A 9 0.67 -42.37 19.99
C GLN A 9 1.10 -40.90 19.87
N LYS A 10 1.09 -40.18 21.00
CA LYS A 10 1.55 -38.79 21.06
C LYS A 10 3.04 -38.66 20.72
N GLU A 11 3.88 -39.57 21.22
CA GLU A 11 5.30 -39.62 20.90
C GLU A 11 5.53 -39.78 19.38
N LEU A 12 4.81 -40.71 18.74
CA LEU A 12 4.90 -40.95 17.30
C LEU A 12 4.49 -39.72 16.47
N GLU A 13 3.46 -39.01 16.90
CA GLU A 13 2.97 -37.79 16.26
C GLU A 13 3.95 -36.63 16.34
N GLU A 14 4.60 -36.44 17.48
CA GLU A 14 5.63 -35.42 17.65
C GLU A 14 6.84 -35.69 16.75
N ILE A 15 7.26 -36.96 16.64
CA ILE A 15 8.36 -37.36 15.75
C ILE A 15 7.99 -37.13 14.28
N ASN A 16 6.80 -37.55 13.85
CA ASN A 16 6.33 -37.35 12.47
C ASN A 16 6.20 -35.86 12.11
N LYS A 17 5.71 -35.03 13.06
CA LYS A 17 5.63 -33.58 12.89
C LYS A 17 7.02 -32.94 12.76
N SER A 18 7.97 -33.35 13.60
CA SER A 18 9.34 -32.83 13.57
C SER A 18 10.10 -33.20 12.29
N THR A 19 9.70 -34.28 11.62
CA THR A 19 10.31 -34.76 10.37
C THR A 19 9.59 -34.31 9.12
N HIS A 20 8.57 -33.45 9.26
CA HIS A 20 7.68 -32.99 8.19
C HIS A 20 7.05 -34.16 7.40
N ILE A 21 6.77 -35.29 8.06
CA ILE A 21 6.03 -36.40 7.48
C ILE A 21 4.55 -36.17 7.74
N HIS A 22 3.77 -36.06 6.67
CA HIS A 22 2.33 -35.90 6.78
C HIS A 22 1.69 -37.28 7.05
N VAL A 23 1.30 -37.53 8.29
CA VAL A 23 0.53 -38.72 8.69
C VAL A 23 -0.85 -38.24 9.15
N ASP A 24 -1.91 -38.84 8.61
CA ASP A 24 -3.29 -38.60 9.07
C ASP A 24 -3.48 -39.20 10.47
N THR A 25 -3.03 -38.41 11.43
CA THR A 25 -2.93 -38.74 12.84
C THR A 25 -4.28 -38.62 13.55
N GLN A 26 -5.25 -37.91 12.96
CA GLN A 26 -6.61 -37.85 13.46
C GLN A 26 -7.38 -39.14 13.19
N THR A 27 -7.31 -39.66 11.96
CA THR A 27 -7.92 -40.94 11.61
C THR A 27 -7.29 -42.10 12.39
N ALA A 28 -5.97 -42.11 12.54
CA ALA A 28 -5.25 -43.12 13.33
C ALA A 28 -5.66 -43.10 14.82
N ARG A 29 -5.75 -41.90 15.44
CA ARG A 29 -6.23 -41.76 16.82
C ARG A 29 -7.67 -42.23 16.98
N HIS A 30 -8.54 -41.92 16.02
CA HIS A 30 -9.95 -42.27 16.10
C HIS A 30 -10.18 -43.78 15.99
N ILE A 31 -9.44 -44.45 15.11
CA ILE A 31 -9.45 -45.92 14.98
C ILE A 31 -8.93 -46.55 16.28
N LEU A 32 -7.83 -46.04 16.85
CA LEU A 32 -7.27 -46.53 18.12
C LEU A 32 -8.23 -46.42 19.31
N ILE A 33 -8.91 -45.28 19.47
CA ILE A 33 -9.86 -45.06 20.56
C ILE A 33 -11.06 -46.01 20.43
N THR A 34 -11.63 -46.10 19.23
CA THR A 34 -12.74 -47.00 18.91
C THR A 34 -12.36 -48.45 19.26
N SER A 35 -11.21 -48.94 18.79
CA SER A 35 -10.74 -50.31 19.07
C SER A 35 -10.48 -50.60 20.56
N LEU A 36 -10.10 -49.59 21.36
CA LEU A 36 -9.89 -49.74 22.81
C LEU A 36 -11.19 -49.75 23.63
N GLU A 37 -12.30 -49.28 23.06
CA GLU A 37 -13.62 -49.24 23.70
C GLU A 37 -14.40 -50.55 23.52
N PHE A 38 -14.23 -51.23 22.38
CA PHE A 38 -14.93 -52.49 22.07
C PHE A 38 -14.31 -53.76 22.70
N GLY A 39 -13.15 -53.66 23.36
CA GLY A 39 -12.60 -54.71 24.22
C GLY A 39 -12.04 -55.96 23.53
N ASP A 40 -11.97 -55.98 22.20
CA ASP A 40 -11.64 -57.17 21.38
C ASP A 40 -10.19 -57.20 20.84
N VAL A 41 -9.28 -56.40 21.41
CA VAL A 41 -7.92 -56.25 20.88
C VAL A 41 -6.87 -56.65 21.91
N ASP A 42 -5.93 -57.50 21.49
CA ASP A 42 -4.71 -57.82 22.24
C ASP A 42 -3.88 -56.54 22.43
N ILE A 43 -4.00 -55.96 23.62
CA ILE A 43 -3.33 -54.73 24.02
C ILE A 43 -1.80 -54.90 23.98
N SER A 44 -1.30 -56.12 24.21
CA SER A 44 0.14 -56.42 24.20
C SER A 44 0.69 -56.35 22.77
N GLY A 45 0.02 -56.99 21.80
CA GLY A 45 0.38 -56.92 20.39
C GLY A 45 0.29 -55.50 19.81
N LEU A 46 -0.73 -54.73 20.21
CA LEU A 46 -0.88 -53.33 19.79
C LEU A 46 0.25 -52.45 20.33
N PHE A 47 0.64 -52.65 21.58
CA PHE A 47 1.75 -51.92 22.20
C PHE A 47 3.08 -52.19 21.49
N SER A 48 3.38 -53.47 21.21
CA SER A 48 4.59 -53.87 20.47
C SER A 48 4.65 -53.26 19.06
N ASN A 49 3.52 -53.21 18.34
CA ASN A 49 3.45 -52.57 17.02
C ASN A 49 3.75 -51.07 17.10
N MET A 50 3.21 -50.37 18.11
CA MET A 50 3.49 -48.94 18.30
C MET A 50 4.95 -48.67 18.67
N GLU A 51 5.56 -49.52 19.49
CA GLU A 51 6.98 -49.41 19.81
C GLU A 51 7.85 -49.57 18.56
N ASP A 52 7.50 -50.52 17.68
CA ASP A 52 8.18 -50.74 16.39
C ASP A 52 8.00 -49.54 15.44
N GLN A 53 6.80 -48.95 15.38
CA GLN A 53 6.54 -47.73 14.61
C GLN A 53 7.33 -46.53 15.12
N ILE A 54 7.42 -46.36 16.44
CA ILE A 54 8.20 -45.30 17.06
C ILE A 54 9.69 -45.49 16.78
N LEU A 55 10.20 -46.72 16.84
CA LEU A 55 11.59 -47.02 16.53
C LEU A 55 11.93 -46.63 15.08
N LYS A 56 11.10 -47.07 14.13
CA LYS A 56 11.23 -46.72 12.70
C LYS A 56 11.14 -45.21 12.47
N ALA A 57 10.21 -44.52 13.14
CA ALA A 57 10.08 -43.07 13.04
C ALA A 57 11.32 -42.34 13.59
N LYS A 58 11.91 -42.82 14.69
CA LYS A 58 13.15 -42.26 15.25
C LYS A 58 14.35 -42.46 14.33
N GLU A 59 14.51 -43.64 13.74
CA GLU A 59 15.58 -43.90 12.77
C GLU A 59 15.45 -43.01 11.53
N LEU A 60 14.22 -42.90 11.00
CA LEU A 60 13.93 -42.02 9.88
C LEU A 60 14.20 -40.55 10.22
N ALA A 61 13.83 -40.10 11.42
CA ALA A 61 14.14 -38.75 11.91
C ALA A 61 15.65 -38.51 11.98
N LEU A 62 16.40 -39.48 12.50
CA LEU A 62 17.86 -39.42 12.58
C LEU A 62 18.49 -39.31 11.19
N SER A 63 18.02 -40.11 10.23
CA SER A 63 18.51 -40.12 8.85
C SER A 63 18.24 -38.80 8.12
N ARG A 64 17.15 -38.11 8.44
CA ARG A 64 16.72 -36.86 7.80
C ARG A 64 17.27 -35.60 8.45
N LYS A 65 17.83 -35.70 9.66
CA LYS A 65 18.33 -34.55 10.44
C LYS A 65 19.23 -33.62 9.61
N GLY A 66 20.22 -34.18 8.92
CA GLY A 66 21.15 -33.38 8.11
C GLY A 66 20.49 -32.65 6.93
N ILE A 67 19.41 -33.19 6.37
CA ILE A 67 18.63 -32.53 5.31
C ILE A 67 17.76 -31.43 5.92
N LEU A 68 17.09 -31.71 7.04
CA LEU A 68 16.25 -30.72 7.73
C LEU A 68 17.05 -29.50 8.18
N ASP A 69 18.26 -29.71 8.74
CA ASP A 69 19.17 -28.62 9.10
C ASP A 69 19.55 -27.77 7.87
N LYS A 70 19.77 -28.41 6.71
CA LYS A 70 20.04 -27.69 5.45
C LYS A 70 18.80 -26.94 4.95
N VAL A 71 17.62 -27.51 5.05
CA VAL A 71 16.35 -26.87 4.67
C VAL A 71 16.09 -25.64 5.53
N GLU A 72 16.32 -25.73 6.84
CA GLU A 72 16.19 -24.59 7.75
C GLU A 72 17.18 -23.48 7.39
N LYS A 73 18.46 -23.83 7.16
CA LYS A 73 19.47 -22.87 6.68
C LYS A 73 19.08 -22.22 5.36
N LEU A 74 18.56 -22.99 4.40
CA LEU A 74 18.09 -22.47 3.11
C LEU A 74 16.88 -21.55 3.25
N LYS A 75 15.94 -21.84 4.17
CA LYS A 75 14.83 -20.94 4.48
C LYS A 75 15.34 -19.60 5.00
N HIS A 76 16.30 -19.62 5.93
CA HIS A 76 16.92 -18.39 6.44
C HIS A 76 17.66 -17.63 5.34
N ALA A 77 18.49 -18.31 4.55
CA ALA A 77 19.21 -17.69 3.43
C ALA A 77 18.26 -17.07 2.40
N SER A 78 17.16 -17.75 2.06
CA SER A 78 16.15 -17.22 1.12
C SER A 78 15.48 -15.93 1.63
N VAL A 79 15.20 -15.85 2.94
CA VAL A 79 14.68 -14.62 3.56
C VAL A 79 15.71 -13.50 3.52
N GLU A 80 16.98 -13.81 3.79
CA GLU A 80 18.07 -12.85 3.75
C GLU A 80 18.32 -12.32 2.32
N GLU A 81 18.31 -13.19 1.31
CA GLU A 81 18.41 -12.80 -0.10
C GLU A 81 17.28 -11.86 -0.53
N SER A 82 16.04 -12.14 -0.10
CA SER A 82 14.91 -11.24 -0.36
C SER A 82 15.13 -9.86 0.26
N TRP A 83 15.64 -9.81 1.49
CA TRP A 83 15.94 -8.55 2.17
C TRP A 83 17.07 -7.78 1.50
N LEU A 84 18.15 -8.48 1.10
CA LEU A 84 19.28 -7.88 0.38
C LEU A 84 18.85 -7.30 -0.97
N HIS A 85 18.01 -8.02 -1.72
CA HIS A 85 17.47 -7.55 -2.99
C HIS A 85 16.65 -6.25 -2.82
N GLU A 86 15.81 -6.16 -1.78
CA GLU A 86 15.09 -4.92 -1.46
C GLU A 86 16.02 -3.77 -1.05
N TYR A 87 17.06 -4.07 -0.27
CA TYR A 87 18.04 -3.09 0.17
C TYR A 87 18.85 -2.53 -1.01
N GLU A 88 19.36 -3.39 -1.89
CA GLU A 88 20.10 -2.97 -3.08
C GLU A 88 19.21 -2.18 -4.04
N LYS A 89 17.96 -2.60 -4.22
CA LYS A 89 16.96 -1.84 -4.98
C LYS A 89 16.85 -0.42 -4.43
N LYS A 90 16.58 -0.25 -3.14
CA LYS A 90 16.47 1.08 -2.49
C LYS A 90 17.75 1.89 -2.57
N LYS A 91 18.92 1.25 -2.44
CA LYS A 91 20.23 1.90 -2.52
C LYS A 91 20.51 2.44 -3.91
N ASN A 92 20.09 1.72 -4.95
CA ASN A 92 20.29 2.09 -6.35
C ASN A 92 19.14 2.92 -6.94
N THR A 93 18.04 3.09 -6.20
CA THR A 93 16.93 3.98 -6.58
C THR A 93 17.38 5.44 -6.58
N ILE A 94 17.27 6.09 -7.72
CA ILE A 94 17.43 7.54 -7.84
C ILE A 94 16.14 8.20 -7.38
N PHE A 95 16.20 8.93 -6.28
CA PHE A 95 15.06 9.70 -5.78
C PHE A 95 14.95 11.03 -6.52
N VAL A 96 13.79 11.27 -7.09
CA VAL A 96 13.54 12.44 -7.92
C VAL A 96 12.67 13.47 -7.21
N PRO A 97 13.07 14.75 -7.16
CA PRO A 97 12.32 15.77 -6.43
C PRO A 97 11.03 16.16 -7.15
N ILE A 98 9.97 16.38 -6.36
CA ILE A 98 8.68 16.91 -6.82
C ILE A 98 8.49 18.29 -6.21
N TYR A 99 8.28 19.29 -7.07
CA TYR A 99 8.12 20.69 -6.69
C TYR A 99 6.69 21.17 -6.95
N LEU A 100 6.24 22.12 -6.13
CA LEU A 100 5.06 22.92 -6.39
C LEU A 100 5.49 24.33 -6.75
N ASN A 101 5.08 24.79 -7.91
CA ASN A 101 5.26 26.16 -8.37
C ASN A 101 4.09 27.00 -7.86
N VAL A 102 4.40 28.15 -7.28
CA VAL A 102 3.41 29.09 -6.75
C VAL A 102 3.52 30.39 -7.54
N TYR A 103 2.42 30.77 -8.18
CA TYR A 103 2.30 31.98 -9.01
C TYR A 103 1.31 32.98 -8.38
N ASP A 104 1.61 34.27 -8.52
CA ASP A 104 0.71 35.34 -8.10
C ASP A 104 -0.33 35.65 -9.19
N LEU A 105 -1.62 35.42 -8.91
CA LEU A 105 -2.73 35.67 -9.86
C LEU A 105 -3.09 37.16 -10.02
N HIS A 106 -2.70 38.04 -9.10
CA HIS A 106 -3.04 39.47 -9.18
C HIS A 106 -2.00 40.37 -8.51
N PRO A 107 -1.64 41.53 -9.10
CA PRO A 107 -0.79 42.54 -8.44
C PRO A 107 -1.36 43.16 -7.15
N ILE A 108 -2.64 42.90 -6.79
CA ILE A 108 -3.29 43.44 -5.57
C ILE A 108 -2.95 42.60 -4.32
N ASN A 109 -2.30 41.45 -4.46
CA ASN A 109 -1.90 40.60 -3.33
C ASN A 109 -1.04 41.34 -2.29
N GLY A 110 -0.37 42.44 -2.64
CA GLY A 110 0.38 43.29 -1.70
C GLY A 110 -0.47 43.87 -0.55
N SER A 111 -1.76 44.17 -0.79
CA SER A 111 -2.63 44.85 0.20
C SER A 111 -3.47 43.90 1.05
N ILE A 112 -3.70 42.67 0.58
CA ILE A 112 -4.59 41.67 1.22
C ILE A 112 -3.77 40.53 1.87
N ASN A 113 -2.44 40.54 1.71
CA ASN A 113 -1.51 39.54 2.26
C ASN A 113 -1.61 39.34 3.79
N TRP A 114 -2.10 40.32 4.55
CA TRP A 114 -2.16 40.22 6.02
C TRP A 114 -3.19 39.20 6.55
N LEU A 115 -4.11 38.73 5.70
CA LEU A 115 -5.12 37.71 6.06
C LEU A 115 -4.89 36.33 5.43
N ASP A 116 -3.79 36.09 4.70
CA ASP A 116 -3.57 34.87 3.88
C ASP A 116 -4.71 34.59 2.86
N LEU A 117 -5.40 35.63 2.38
CA LEU A 117 -6.54 35.52 1.44
C LEU A 117 -6.15 35.75 -0.04
N SER A 118 -4.86 35.70 -0.36
CA SER A 118 -4.37 35.92 -1.72
C SER A 118 -4.78 34.78 -2.66
N LEU A 119 -5.23 35.12 -3.86
CA LEU A 119 -5.49 34.16 -4.94
C LEU A 119 -4.15 33.76 -5.55
N TYR A 120 -3.81 32.48 -5.49
CA TYR A 120 -2.61 31.93 -6.13
C TYR A 120 -3.00 30.90 -7.18
N HIS A 121 -2.27 30.90 -8.29
CA HIS A 121 -2.26 29.79 -9.21
C HIS A 121 -1.10 28.87 -8.83
N PHE A 122 -1.32 27.57 -8.94
CA PHE A 122 -0.32 26.57 -8.62
C PHE A 122 -0.18 25.64 -9.81
N GLY A 123 1.03 25.14 -10.03
CA GLY A 123 1.32 24.04 -10.92
C GLY A 123 2.28 23.07 -10.25
N ILE A 124 2.12 21.77 -10.50
CA ILE A 124 3.03 20.76 -9.94
C ILE A 124 4.09 20.44 -10.97
N GLN A 125 5.34 20.77 -10.63
CA GLN A 125 6.48 20.48 -11.45
C GLN A 125 7.04 19.12 -11.04
N ALA A 126 6.87 18.16 -11.93
CA ALA A 126 7.55 16.88 -11.83
C ALA A 126 8.83 16.88 -12.70
N VAL A 127 9.62 15.84 -12.56
CA VAL A 127 10.95 15.68 -13.18
C VAL A 127 10.95 16.00 -14.67
N HIS A 128 12.07 16.57 -15.15
CA HIS A 128 12.36 16.97 -16.54
C HIS A 128 11.74 18.29 -17.01
N GLY A 129 11.29 19.13 -16.08
CA GLY A 129 10.78 20.44 -16.47
C GLY A 129 9.47 20.31 -17.21
N ILE A 130 8.56 19.48 -16.70
CA ILE A 130 7.17 19.46 -17.14
C ILE A 130 6.32 19.87 -15.95
N GLU A 131 5.56 20.93 -16.14
CA GLU A 131 4.54 21.38 -15.21
C GLU A 131 3.20 20.77 -15.59
N TYR A 132 2.56 20.14 -14.62
CA TYR A 132 1.23 19.56 -14.78
C TYR A 132 0.21 20.46 -14.08
N GLU A 133 -0.87 20.75 -14.79
CA GLU A 133 -1.98 21.56 -14.30
C GLU A 133 -3.30 20.83 -14.50
N PHE A 134 -4.30 21.15 -13.68
CA PHE A 134 -5.65 20.60 -13.84
C PHE A 134 -6.68 21.74 -13.98
N GLY A 135 -7.44 21.71 -15.07
CA GLY A 135 -8.44 22.72 -15.41
C GLY A 135 -9.70 22.12 -16.04
N GLY A 136 -10.77 22.92 -16.04
CA GLY A 136 -12.07 22.54 -16.61
C GLY A 136 -12.22 22.96 -18.07
N HIS A 137 -12.86 22.10 -18.87
CA HIS A 137 -13.29 22.39 -20.24
C HIS A 137 -14.43 21.43 -20.64
N ASP A 138 -15.19 21.77 -21.68
CA ASP A 138 -16.44 21.07 -22.05
C ASP A 138 -16.26 19.75 -22.81
N SER A 139 -15.01 19.33 -23.02
CA SER A 139 -14.68 18.10 -23.74
C SER A 139 -14.47 16.94 -22.76
N PRO A 140 -14.87 15.70 -23.11
CA PRO A 140 -14.61 14.51 -22.30
C PRO A 140 -13.11 14.13 -22.24
N SER A 141 -12.24 14.87 -22.92
CA SER A 141 -10.78 14.70 -22.84
C SER A 141 -10.22 15.04 -21.46
N THR A 142 -8.94 14.71 -21.25
CA THR A 142 -8.25 15.01 -20.00
C THR A 142 -8.24 16.51 -19.72
N GLY A 143 -8.51 16.88 -18.47
CA GLY A 143 -8.32 18.23 -17.97
C GLY A 143 -6.92 18.46 -17.42
N ILE A 144 -6.02 17.47 -17.54
CA ILE A 144 -4.61 17.61 -17.17
C ILE A 144 -3.86 18.20 -18.35
N PHE A 145 -3.26 19.37 -18.14
CA PHE A 145 -2.43 20.07 -19.11
C PHE A 145 -0.95 19.91 -18.74
N LYS A 146 -0.10 19.91 -19.77
CA LYS A 146 1.36 19.90 -19.65
C LYS A 146 1.89 21.22 -20.19
N GLY A 147 2.78 21.87 -19.44
CA GLY A 147 3.44 23.10 -19.84
C GLY A 147 4.92 23.09 -19.49
N GLU A 148 5.67 24.02 -20.10
CA GLU A 148 7.02 24.33 -19.65
C GLU A 148 6.93 25.07 -18.31
N PRO A 149 7.73 24.66 -17.31
CA PRO A 149 7.65 25.23 -15.98
C PRO A 149 8.02 26.71 -16.04
N ARG A 150 7.25 27.53 -15.33
CA ARG A 150 7.50 28.98 -15.17
C ARG A 150 7.20 29.80 -16.41
N GLU A 151 6.61 29.21 -17.45
CA GLU A 151 6.12 29.91 -18.63
C GLU A 151 4.58 30.03 -18.61
N CYS A 152 4.05 30.74 -17.61
CA CYS A 152 2.66 31.21 -17.66
C CYS A 152 2.61 32.69 -18.09
N PRO A 153 2.11 33.01 -19.30
CA PRO A 153 1.97 34.39 -19.74
C PRO A 153 1.13 35.23 -18.76
N GLY A 154 1.72 36.32 -18.26
CA GLY A 154 1.03 37.26 -17.36
C GLY A 154 1.08 36.92 -15.86
N LEU A 155 1.76 35.82 -15.46
CA LEU A 155 1.92 35.43 -14.05
C LEU A 155 3.39 35.40 -13.64
N THR A 156 3.70 35.93 -12.45
CA THR A 156 5.07 35.91 -11.91
C THR A 156 5.24 34.73 -10.94
N LEU A 157 6.29 33.93 -11.13
CA LEU A 157 6.64 32.87 -10.18
C LEU A 157 7.08 33.51 -8.87
N ARG A 158 6.36 33.19 -7.79
CA ARG A 158 6.68 33.67 -6.45
C ARG A 158 7.63 32.73 -5.72
N LYS A 159 7.36 31.42 -5.76
CA LYS A 159 8.08 30.44 -4.95
C LYS A 159 8.04 29.04 -5.55
N LEU A 160 9.13 28.32 -5.37
CA LEU A 160 9.24 26.87 -5.58
C LEU A 160 9.20 26.17 -4.21
N ILE A 161 8.29 25.22 -4.02
CA ILE A 161 8.18 24.44 -2.78
C ILE A 161 8.54 23.00 -3.07
N LEU A 162 9.64 22.49 -2.50
CA LEU A 162 9.93 21.06 -2.51
C LEU A 162 8.88 20.34 -1.64
N ILE A 163 8.01 19.55 -2.26
CA ILE A 163 7.01 18.79 -1.52
C ILE A 163 7.63 17.49 -0.97
N GLY A 164 8.39 16.80 -1.81
CA GLY A 164 8.99 15.52 -1.47
C GLY A 164 9.83 14.95 -2.60
N ARG A 165 10.13 13.66 -2.48
CA ARG A 165 10.85 12.88 -3.49
C ARG A 165 10.08 11.62 -3.82
N THR A 166 10.13 11.20 -5.07
CA THR A 166 9.58 9.93 -5.55
C THR A 166 10.72 9.01 -5.97
N ASP A 167 10.53 7.70 -5.85
CA ASP A 167 11.41 6.68 -6.42
C ASP A 167 11.11 6.38 -7.90
N LEU A 168 10.05 6.98 -8.45
CA LEU A 168 9.67 6.84 -9.85
C LEU A 168 10.58 7.67 -10.76
N GLY A 169 11.04 7.03 -11.84
CA GLY A 169 11.73 7.70 -12.93
C GLY A 169 10.80 8.61 -13.74
N PRO A 170 11.36 9.47 -14.61
CA PRO A 170 10.59 10.43 -15.42
C PRO A 170 9.48 9.81 -16.27
N HIS A 171 9.78 8.67 -16.91
CA HIS A 171 8.82 7.95 -17.73
C HIS A 171 7.69 7.33 -16.89
N GLU A 172 8.01 6.85 -15.69
CA GLU A 172 7.02 6.28 -14.77
C GLU A 172 6.10 7.37 -14.20
N VAL A 173 6.66 8.55 -13.91
CA VAL A 173 5.86 9.74 -13.53
C VAL A 173 4.94 10.15 -14.67
N HIS A 174 5.40 10.13 -15.92
CA HIS A 174 4.56 10.42 -17.09
C HIS A 174 3.39 9.45 -17.18
N LYS A 175 3.66 8.14 -17.10
CA LYS A 175 2.64 7.09 -17.12
C LYS A 175 1.67 7.23 -15.95
N PHE A 176 2.17 7.57 -14.76
CA PHE A 176 1.33 7.87 -13.60
C PHE A 176 0.36 9.01 -13.90
N MET A 177 0.83 10.10 -14.52
CA MET A 177 -0.02 11.24 -14.89
C MET A 177 -1.05 10.87 -15.97
N GLU A 178 -0.69 10.06 -16.95
CA GLU A 178 -1.63 9.53 -17.96
C GLU A 178 -2.73 8.66 -17.34
N GLU A 179 -2.38 7.79 -16.40
CA GLU A 179 -3.38 6.99 -15.68
C GLU A 179 -4.29 7.87 -14.82
N LEU A 180 -3.72 8.87 -14.14
CA LEU A 180 -4.50 9.82 -13.34
C LEU A 180 -5.46 10.64 -14.21
N SER A 181 -5.05 10.98 -15.44
CA SER A 181 -5.79 11.75 -16.43
C SER A 181 -7.15 11.15 -16.78
N LYS A 182 -7.31 9.82 -16.66
CA LYS A 182 -8.58 9.11 -16.88
C LYS A 182 -9.66 9.51 -15.87
N SER A 183 -9.23 9.86 -14.65
CA SER A 183 -10.14 10.31 -13.58
C SER A 183 -10.24 11.83 -13.50
N TYR A 184 -9.26 12.58 -14.02
CA TYR A 184 -9.24 14.04 -14.05
C TYR A 184 -9.52 14.54 -15.48
N THR A 185 -10.75 14.34 -15.96
CA THR A 185 -11.25 14.91 -17.22
C THR A 185 -11.64 16.37 -17.04
N GLY A 186 -11.66 17.15 -18.13
CA GLY A 186 -12.08 18.55 -18.10
C GLY A 186 -13.50 18.71 -17.58
N THR A 187 -14.41 17.83 -18.01
CA THR A 187 -15.80 17.79 -17.55
C THR A 187 -15.96 17.41 -16.08
N SER A 188 -14.93 16.82 -15.45
CA SER A 188 -14.95 16.49 -14.03
C SER A 188 -14.46 17.63 -13.13
N TYR A 189 -13.95 18.72 -13.71
CA TYR A 189 -13.49 19.86 -12.95
C TYR A 189 -14.66 20.56 -12.26
N ASN A 190 -14.52 20.75 -10.95
CA ASN A 190 -15.48 21.49 -10.15
C ASN A 190 -14.70 22.45 -9.24
N LEU A 191 -15.06 23.74 -9.29
CA LEU A 191 -14.38 24.80 -8.53
C LEU A 191 -14.30 24.51 -7.02
N ILE A 192 -15.22 23.72 -6.48
CA ILE A 192 -15.35 23.46 -5.06
C ILE A 192 -14.89 22.04 -4.73
N THR A 193 -15.48 21.03 -5.35
CA THR A 193 -15.30 19.62 -4.95
C THR A 193 -14.17 18.91 -5.68
N LYS A 194 -13.67 19.46 -6.79
CA LYS A 194 -12.63 18.82 -7.61
C LYS A 194 -11.91 19.83 -8.50
N ASN A 195 -11.07 20.65 -7.87
CA ASN A 195 -10.28 21.68 -8.53
C ASN A 195 -8.78 21.35 -8.52
N CYS A 196 -7.95 22.30 -8.97
CA CYS A 196 -6.49 22.17 -9.00
C CYS A 196 -5.87 21.82 -7.63
N ASN A 197 -6.40 22.32 -6.51
CA ASN A 197 -5.87 21.99 -5.17
C ASN A 197 -6.07 20.52 -4.81
N HIS A 198 -7.22 19.94 -5.20
CA HIS A 198 -7.49 18.52 -5.01
C HIS A 198 -6.51 17.68 -5.81
N PHE A 199 -6.31 18.06 -7.08
CA PHE A 199 -5.35 17.43 -7.96
C PHE A 199 -3.93 17.47 -7.38
N TYR A 200 -3.41 18.64 -6.98
CA TYR A 200 -2.05 18.74 -6.44
C TYR A 200 -1.87 17.98 -5.14
N ASN A 201 -2.87 17.98 -4.27
CA ASN A 201 -2.82 17.19 -3.05
C ASN A 201 -2.82 15.68 -3.34
N ASP A 202 -3.61 15.22 -4.31
CA ASP A 202 -3.69 13.82 -4.72
C ASP A 202 -2.37 13.35 -5.36
N VAL A 203 -1.85 14.10 -6.34
CA VAL A 203 -0.55 13.82 -6.97
C VAL A 203 0.57 13.80 -5.93
N SER A 204 0.64 14.83 -5.08
CA SER A 204 1.65 14.93 -4.02
C SER A 204 1.62 13.72 -3.10
N LEU A 205 0.41 13.33 -2.66
CA LEU A 205 0.25 12.22 -1.74
C LEU A 205 0.66 10.89 -2.37
N ARG A 206 0.29 10.66 -3.64
CA ARG A 206 0.60 9.42 -4.34
C ARG A 206 2.07 9.31 -4.74
N LEU A 207 2.70 10.39 -5.17
CA LEU A 207 4.10 10.38 -5.61
C LEU A 207 5.11 10.45 -4.46
N THR A 208 4.76 11.09 -3.35
CA THR A 208 5.73 11.41 -2.28
C THR A 208 5.29 10.97 -0.88
N GLY A 209 4.05 10.50 -0.71
CA GLY A 209 3.46 10.21 0.61
C GLY A 209 3.15 11.45 1.45
N LYS A 210 3.37 12.66 0.94
CA LYS A 210 3.18 13.93 1.65
C LYS A 210 2.03 14.72 1.06
N ARG A 211 1.31 15.45 1.91
CA ARG A 211 0.26 16.39 1.47
C ARG A 211 0.86 17.77 1.19
N ILE A 212 0.20 18.55 0.33
CA ILE A 212 0.58 19.94 0.11
C ILE A 212 0.35 20.79 1.38
N PRO A 213 1.12 21.86 1.61
CA PRO A 213 0.92 22.76 2.74
C PRO A 213 -0.52 23.27 2.87
N ARG A 214 -1.08 23.20 4.09
CA ARG A 214 -2.50 23.55 4.33
C ARG A 214 -2.86 24.98 3.96
N TRP A 215 -1.93 25.92 4.11
CA TRP A 215 -2.15 27.34 3.82
C TRP A 215 -2.42 27.59 2.34
N LEU A 216 -1.89 26.77 1.42
CA LEU A 216 -2.16 26.85 -0.02
C LEU A 216 -3.63 26.55 -0.35
N ASN A 217 -4.28 25.74 0.48
CA ASN A 217 -5.66 25.30 0.30
C ASN A 217 -6.65 26.01 1.25
N ARG A 218 -6.28 27.17 1.83
CA ARG A 218 -7.08 27.84 2.86
C ARG A 218 -8.37 28.44 2.29
N LEU A 219 -8.29 29.12 1.15
CA LEU A 219 -9.44 29.77 0.50
C LEU A 219 -10.46 28.78 -0.04
N ALA A 220 -10.02 27.76 -0.76
CA ALA A 220 -10.93 26.75 -1.30
C ALA A 220 -11.69 26.01 -0.18
N LYS A 221 -11.04 25.74 0.96
CA LYS A 221 -11.70 25.17 2.14
C LYS A 221 -12.72 26.10 2.78
N ILE A 222 -12.41 27.40 2.87
CA ILE A 222 -13.38 28.39 3.38
C ILE A 222 -14.58 28.46 2.43
N GLY A 223 -14.35 28.50 1.11
CA GLY A 223 -15.41 28.50 0.11
C GLY A 223 -16.29 27.24 0.15
N GLU A 224 -15.68 26.05 0.26
CA GLU A 224 -16.38 24.78 0.43
C GLU A 224 -17.25 24.79 1.70
N GLN A 225 -16.68 25.20 2.84
CA GLN A 225 -17.41 25.25 4.11
C GLN A 225 -18.59 26.23 4.04
N LEU A 226 -18.38 27.43 3.48
CA LEU A 226 -19.43 28.43 3.33
C LEU A 226 -20.55 27.96 2.38
N LEU A 227 -20.20 27.26 1.30
CA LEU A 227 -21.18 26.64 0.41
C LEU A 227 -21.98 25.56 1.14
N LEU A 228 -21.29 24.67 1.87
CA LEU A 228 -21.92 23.61 2.64
C LEU A 228 -22.89 24.18 3.66
N ASP A 229 -22.48 25.22 4.38
CA ASP A 229 -23.30 25.93 5.36
C ASP A 229 -24.51 26.60 4.69
N ALA A 230 -24.35 27.18 3.50
CA ALA A 230 -25.44 27.79 2.74
C ALA A 230 -26.45 26.76 2.21
N LEU A 231 -25.97 25.61 1.71
CA LEU A 231 -26.83 24.50 1.25
C LEU A 231 -27.59 23.86 2.42
N THR A 232 -26.91 23.69 3.56
CA THR A 232 -27.52 23.14 4.78
C THR A 232 -28.58 24.10 5.34
N LYS A 233 -28.35 25.42 5.28
CA LYS A 233 -29.32 26.44 5.71
C LYS A 233 -30.51 26.60 4.76
N SER A 234 -30.36 26.25 3.49
CA SER A 234 -31.39 26.44 2.46
C SER A 234 -32.27 25.21 2.18
N ASN A 235 -32.01 24.05 2.83
CA ASN A 235 -32.68 22.77 2.52
C ASN A 235 -32.65 22.41 1.02
N LEU A 236 -31.68 22.95 0.28
CA LEU A 236 -31.54 22.70 -1.15
C LEU A 236 -30.68 21.45 -1.33
N ASN A 237 -31.30 20.38 -1.86
CA ASN A 237 -30.58 19.20 -2.30
C ASN A 237 -29.59 19.58 -3.42
N PHE A 238 -28.36 19.09 -3.30
CA PHE A 238 -27.23 19.30 -4.22
C PHE A 238 -27.57 19.16 -5.71
N GLY A 239 -28.62 18.40 -6.06
CA GLY A 239 -29.04 18.17 -7.45
C GLY A 239 -29.90 19.27 -8.10
N LYS A 240 -30.14 20.43 -7.45
CA LYS A 240 -31.00 21.49 -8.02
C LYS A 240 -30.34 22.86 -8.22
N ILE A 241 -29.03 23.02 -7.95
CA ILE A 241 -28.28 24.27 -8.21
C ILE A 241 -27.11 24.03 -9.19
N LEU A 242 -27.20 23.00 -10.03
CA LEU A 242 -26.31 22.80 -11.18
C LEU A 242 -27.19 22.61 -12.42
#